data_AF-A0A218ZSK0-F1
#
_entry.id   AF-A0A218ZSK0-F1
#
_cell.length_a   1.000
_cell.length_b   1.000
_cell.length_c   1.000
_cell.angle_alpha   90.00
_cell.angle_beta   90.00
_cell.angle_gamma   90.00
#
_symmetry.space_group_name_H-M   'P 1'
#
loop_
_entity.id
_entity.type
_entity.pdbx_description
1 polymer ?
#
loop_
_entity_poly.entity_id
_entity_poly.type
_entity_poly.pdbx_seq_one_letter_code
_entity_poly.pdbx_strand_id
1 'polypeptide(L)'
;MSAAALGILLGVSLAAPPGPVTALIVEKSSHSALGGVSVGFGAMTADLVMMIMVLTFGYSVALARYDKIIYLSGALIFFLMAYMISRAKSDSTTIREHSSGYLSGLLIGIVNPFQIIWWFTAGLGFYEIFSYYPFIFLFIGTTLWVFVLGFLIRYSVIKFGKRVKKITRGFSTISLVAFGIYFILLVL
;
A
#
# COMPACT_ATOMS: atom_id res chain seq x y z
N MET A 1 21.83 -8.33 -11.89
CA MET A 1 20.88 -8.88 -10.88
C MET A 1 19.86 -9.75 -11.61
N SER A 2 19.48 -10.91 -11.08
CA SER A 2 18.49 -11.77 -11.73
C SER A 2 17.08 -11.15 -11.65
N ALA A 3 16.24 -11.41 -12.65
CA ALA A 3 14.84 -10.93 -12.70
C ALA A 3 14.05 -11.27 -11.43
N ALA A 4 14.35 -12.42 -10.81
CA ALA A 4 13.78 -12.85 -9.54
C ALA A 4 14.15 -11.92 -8.38
N ALA A 5 15.43 -11.54 -8.25
CA ALA A 5 15.88 -10.64 -7.19
C ALA A 5 15.29 -9.24 -7.35
N LEU A 6 15.23 -8.73 -8.59
CA LEU A 6 14.61 -7.43 -8.89
C LEU A 6 13.11 -7.42 -8.55
N GLY A 7 12.37 -8.46 -8.95
CA GLY A 7 10.94 -8.57 -8.63
C GLY A 7 10.67 -8.63 -7.13
N ILE A 8 11.42 -9.44 -6.37
CA ILE A 8 11.27 -9.53 -4.91
C ILE A 8 11.56 -8.18 -4.25
N LEU A 9 12.68 -7.53 -4.63
CA LEU A 9 13.06 -6.22 -4.07
C LEU A 9 12.02 -5.15 -4.38
N LEU A 10 11.46 -5.15 -5.59
CA LEU A 10 10.38 -4.24 -5.97
C LEU A 10 9.09 -4.51 -5.18
N GLY A 11 8.69 -5.77 -5.02
CA GLY A 11 7.51 -6.13 -4.22
C GLY A 11 7.64 -5.70 -2.76
N VAL A 12 8.80 -5.93 -2.16
CA VAL A 12 9.10 -5.43 -0.80
C VAL A 12 9.08 -3.90 -0.77
N SER A 13 9.72 -3.24 -1.74
CA SER A 13 9.77 -1.76 -1.80
C SER A 13 8.40 -1.12 -2.06
N LEU A 14 7.46 -1.82 -2.69
CA LEU A 14 6.10 -1.34 -2.91
C LEU A 14 5.24 -1.50 -1.66
N ALA A 15 5.43 -2.59 -0.91
CA ALA A 15 4.62 -2.93 0.25
C ALA A 15 5.16 -2.33 1.57
N ALA A 16 6.45 -2.01 1.62
CA ALA A 16 7.13 -1.45 2.79
C ALA A 16 6.84 0.02 3.14
N PRO A 17 6.57 0.94 2.18
CA PRO A 17 6.27 2.32 2.47
C PRO A 17 5.04 2.42 3.38
N PRO A 18 5.08 3.26 4.41
CA PRO A 18 3.98 3.36 5.35
C PRO A 18 2.83 4.12 4.71
N GLY A 19 1.79 3.38 4.33
CA GLY A 19 0.56 3.90 3.75
C GLY A 19 -0.71 3.47 4.51
N PRO A 20 -1.89 3.78 3.95
CA PRO A 20 -3.19 3.44 4.54
C PRO A 20 -3.40 1.93 4.71
N VAL A 21 -3.01 1.14 3.71
CA VAL A 21 -3.02 -0.32 3.76
C VAL A 21 -2.11 -0.82 4.89
N THR A 22 -0.87 -0.33 4.94
CA THR A 22 0.12 -0.69 5.97
C THR A 22 -0.38 -0.33 7.38
N ALA A 23 -1.03 0.83 7.54
CA ALA A 23 -1.64 1.24 8.79
C ALA A 23 -2.77 0.30 9.22
N LEU A 24 -3.62 -0.14 8.28
CA LEU A 24 -4.68 -1.10 8.56
C LEU A 24 -4.14 -2.50 8.90
N ILE A 25 -3.07 -2.94 8.22
CA ILE A 25 -2.36 -4.18 8.56
C ILE A 25 -1.84 -4.09 9.99
N VAL A 26 -1.17 -3.00 10.37
CA VAL A 26 -0.66 -2.78 11.73
C VAL A 26 -1.78 -2.81 12.76
N GLU A 27 -2.90 -2.13 12.49
CA GLU A 27 -4.05 -2.09 13.38
C GLU A 27 -4.64 -3.50 13.59
N LYS A 28 -4.99 -4.22 12.53
CA LYS A 28 -5.55 -5.57 12.63
C LYS A 28 -4.54 -6.57 13.21
N SER A 29 -3.26 -6.50 12.83
CA SER A 29 -2.18 -7.33 13.37
C SER A 29 -1.95 -7.14 14.86
N SER A 30 -2.25 -5.97 15.41
CA SER A 30 -2.16 -5.75 16.84
C SER A 30 -3.15 -6.61 17.64
N HIS A 31 -4.28 -6.96 17.03
CA HIS A 31 -5.29 -7.85 17.61
C HIS A 31 -5.08 -9.31 17.19
N SER A 32 -4.76 -9.57 15.93
CA SER A 32 -4.45 -10.91 15.38
C SER A 32 -3.53 -10.81 14.16
N ALA A 33 -2.41 -11.56 14.18
CA ALA A 33 -1.47 -11.59 13.04
C ALA A 33 -2.18 -11.97 11.73
N LEU A 34 -3.02 -13.02 11.77
CA LEU A 34 -3.80 -13.46 10.61
C LEU A 34 -4.83 -12.42 10.17
N GLY A 35 -5.36 -11.62 11.11
CA GLY A 35 -6.24 -10.50 10.79
C GLY A 35 -5.55 -9.44 9.92
N GLY A 36 -4.30 -9.09 10.21
CA GLY A 36 -3.54 -8.16 9.37
C GLY A 36 -3.01 -8.80 8.09
N VAL A 37 -2.63 -10.07 8.11
CA VAL A 37 -2.29 -10.81 6.89
C VAL A 37 -3.49 -10.86 5.93
N SER A 38 -4.70 -11.07 6.44
CA SER A 38 -5.94 -11.01 5.65
C SER A 38 -6.14 -9.66 4.96
N VAL A 39 -5.86 -8.54 5.65
CA VAL A 39 -5.85 -7.20 5.05
C VAL A 39 -4.83 -7.11 3.91
N GLY A 40 -3.61 -7.58 4.14
CA GLY A 40 -2.56 -7.55 3.12
C GLY A 40 -2.93 -8.35 1.86
N PHE A 41 -3.56 -9.52 2.01
CA PHE A 41 -4.08 -10.29 0.86
C PHE A 41 -5.20 -9.55 0.11
N GLY A 42 -6.04 -8.80 0.81
CA GLY A 42 -7.03 -7.93 0.17
C GLY A 42 -6.36 -6.88 -0.70
N ALA A 43 -5.38 -6.16 -0.15
CA ALA A 43 -4.64 -5.14 -0.88
C ALA A 43 -3.82 -5.72 -2.05
N MET A 44 -3.25 -6.91 -1.88
CA MET A 44 -2.55 -7.65 -2.93
C MET A 44 -3.52 -8.09 -4.05
N THR A 45 -4.78 -8.35 -3.74
CA THR A 45 -5.80 -8.59 -4.77
C THR A 45 -6.11 -7.31 -5.54
N ALA A 46 -6.13 -6.16 -4.87
CA ALA A 46 -6.24 -4.87 -5.57
C ALA A 46 -5.03 -4.64 -6.52
N ASP A 47 -3.81 -5.02 -6.11
CA ASP A 47 -2.63 -4.98 -6.97
C ASP A 47 -2.81 -5.85 -8.22
N LEU A 48 -3.35 -7.05 -8.04
CA LEU A 48 -3.60 -7.96 -9.16
C LEU A 48 -4.66 -7.40 -10.12
N VAL A 49 -5.71 -6.77 -9.60
CA VAL A 49 -6.72 -6.09 -10.43
C VAL A 49 -6.09 -4.92 -11.21
N MET A 50 -5.30 -4.08 -10.54
CA MET A 50 -4.61 -2.96 -11.19
C MET A 50 -3.61 -3.44 -12.25
N MET A 51 -2.85 -4.49 -11.96
CA MET A 51 -1.95 -5.12 -12.92
C MET A 51 -2.70 -5.55 -14.18
N ILE A 52 -3.80 -6.32 -14.04
CA ILE A 52 -4.57 -6.81 -15.18
C ILE A 52 -5.09 -5.62 -15.99
N MET A 53 -5.61 -4.60 -15.32
CA MET A 53 -6.14 -3.39 -15.97
C MET A 53 -5.06 -2.66 -16.77
N VAL A 54 -3.86 -2.51 -16.20
CA VAL A 54 -2.73 -1.85 -16.85
C VAL A 54 -2.17 -2.67 -18.01
N LEU A 55 -2.03 -3.99 -17.85
CA LEU A 55 -1.52 -4.86 -18.93
C LEU A 55 -2.50 -4.99 -20.10
N THR A 56 -3.80 -4.81 -19.86
CA THR A 56 -4.84 -4.90 -20.91
C THR A 56 -5.14 -3.54 -21.56
N PHE A 57 -5.18 -2.45 -20.78
CA PHE A 57 -5.62 -1.13 -21.26
C PHE A 57 -4.54 -0.03 -21.18
N GLY A 58 -3.41 -0.26 -20.52
CA GLY A 58 -2.40 0.78 -20.24
C GLY A 58 -1.86 1.48 -21.48
N TYR A 59 -1.67 0.74 -22.59
CA TYR A 59 -1.23 1.31 -23.88
C TYR A 59 -2.32 2.06 -24.64
N SER A 60 -3.59 1.86 -24.29
CA SER A 60 -4.73 2.56 -24.91
C SER A 60 -4.99 3.92 -24.26
N VAL A 61 -4.39 4.18 -23.08
CA VAL A 61 -4.54 5.43 -22.36
C VAL A 61 -3.30 6.28 -22.61
N ALA A 62 -3.45 7.41 -23.32
CA ALA A 62 -2.37 8.38 -23.50
C ALA A 62 -2.11 9.15 -22.19
N LEU A 63 -1.50 8.47 -21.20
CA LEU A 63 -1.28 8.95 -19.83
C LEU A 63 -0.47 10.25 -19.78
N ALA A 64 0.47 10.46 -20.71
CA ALA A 64 1.28 11.68 -20.80
C ALA A 64 0.44 12.98 -20.89
N ARG A 65 -0.82 12.88 -21.36
CA ARG A 65 -1.74 14.03 -21.40
C ARG A 65 -2.37 14.35 -20.03
N TYR A 66 -2.37 13.40 -19.10
CA TYR A 66 -3.09 13.46 -17.82
C TYR A 66 -2.17 13.43 -16.59
N ASP A 67 -0.84 13.37 -16.76
CA ASP A 67 0.15 13.31 -15.66
C ASP A 67 -0.13 14.34 -14.55
N LYS A 68 -0.38 15.61 -14.91
CA LYS A 68 -0.70 16.65 -13.92
C LYS A 68 -1.95 16.33 -13.10
N ILE A 69 -3.01 15.80 -13.71
CA ILE A 69 -4.25 15.44 -13.02
C ILE A 69 -4.02 14.24 -12.11
N ILE A 70 -3.22 13.27 -12.54
CA ILE A 70 -2.86 12.07 -11.78
C ILE A 70 -2.05 12.46 -10.54
N TYR A 71 -1.02 13.30 -10.69
CA TYR A 71 -0.21 13.75 -9.56
C TYR A 71 -1.01 14.65 -8.59
N LEU A 72 -1.84 15.56 -9.10
CA LEU A 72 -2.64 16.46 -8.26
C LEU A 72 -3.75 15.70 -7.50
N SER A 73 -4.40 14.73 -8.15
CA SER A 73 -5.38 13.84 -7.49
C SER A 73 -4.70 12.93 -6.48
N GLY A 74 -3.50 12.40 -6.78
CA GLY A 74 -2.68 11.65 -5.83
C GLY A 74 -2.31 12.47 -4.58
N ALA A 75 -1.85 13.71 -4.76
CA ALA A 75 -1.53 14.62 -3.65
C ALA A 75 -2.76 14.94 -2.79
N LEU A 76 -3.90 15.23 -3.43
CA LEU A 76 -5.16 15.48 -2.74
C LEU A 76 -5.59 14.27 -1.89
N ILE A 77 -5.50 13.06 -2.44
CA ILE A 77 -5.85 11.84 -1.71
C ILE A 77 -4.85 11.58 -0.56
N PHE A 78 -3.55 11.84 -0.74
CA PHE A 78 -2.57 11.73 0.35
C PHE A 78 -2.87 12.69 1.51
N PHE A 79 -3.26 13.94 1.23
CA PHE A 79 -3.68 14.86 2.28
C PHE A 79 -4.98 14.42 2.96
N LEU A 80 -5.96 13.93 2.20
CA LEU A 80 -7.20 13.36 2.73
C LEU A 80 -6.92 12.17 3.66
N MET A 81 -6.00 11.30 3.28
CA MET A 81 -5.61 10.14 4.07
C MET A 81 -4.80 10.52 5.31
N ALA A 82 -3.85 11.44 5.21
CA ALA A 82 -3.14 11.98 6.36
C ALA A 82 -4.11 12.64 7.34
N TYR A 83 -5.09 13.40 6.83
CA TYR A 83 -6.16 13.98 7.62
C TYR A 83 -7.01 12.92 8.32
N MET A 84 -7.48 11.88 7.61
CA MET A 84 -8.25 10.78 8.19
C MET A 84 -7.47 10.03 9.28
N ILE A 85 -6.19 9.73 9.07
CA ILE A 85 -5.33 9.06 10.06
C ILE A 85 -5.06 9.97 11.25
N SER A 86 -4.88 11.28 11.06
CA SER A 86 -4.68 12.24 12.15
C SER A 86 -5.95 12.43 13.00
N ARG A 87 -7.12 12.36 12.38
CA ARG A 87 -8.44 12.54 12.99
C ARG A 87 -9.07 11.27 13.52
N ALA A 88 -8.53 10.10 13.19
CA ALA A 88 -8.97 8.82 13.75
C ALA A 88 -8.78 8.85 15.28
N LYS A 89 -9.84 9.17 16.02
CA LYS A 89 -9.80 9.14 17.49
C LYS A 89 -9.31 7.77 17.94
N SER A 90 -8.49 7.75 19.00
CA SER A 90 -8.11 6.54 19.74
C SER A 90 -9.31 5.93 20.50
N ASP A 91 -10.54 6.20 20.07
CA ASP A 91 -11.73 5.56 20.62
C ASP A 91 -11.90 4.23 19.88
N SER A 92 -11.26 3.23 20.45
CA SER A 92 -11.71 1.85 20.36
C SER A 92 -13.23 1.80 20.59
N THR A 93 -14.03 1.40 19.58
CA THR A 93 -15.19 0.48 19.73
C THR A 93 -16.15 0.31 18.53
N THR A 94 -16.04 0.98 17.37
CA THR A 94 -17.15 0.90 16.38
C THR A 94 -16.87 0.60 14.91
N ILE A 95 -15.62 0.41 14.47
CA ILE A 95 -15.38 -0.19 13.14
C ILE A 95 -15.28 -1.72 13.29
N ARG A 96 -16.44 -2.29 13.59
CA ARG A 96 -16.89 -3.68 13.37
C ARG A 96 -15.82 -4.78 13.53
N GLU A 97 -16.03 -5.57 14.58
CA GLU A 97 -15.70 -7.01 14.67
C GLU A 97 -16.27 -7.87 13.51
N HIS A 98 -16.91 -7.27 12.50
CA HIS A 98 -17.59 -7.94 11.38
C HIS A 98 -17.14 -7.51 9.97
N SER A 99 -16.24 -6.54 9.79
CA SER A 99 -15.67 -6.33 8.45
C SER A 99 -14.52 -7.32 8.23
N SER A 100 -14.59 -8.10 7.14
CA SER A 100 -13.49 -9.02 6.80
C SER A 100 -12.24 -8.17 6.53
N GLY A 101 -11.12 -8.53 7.17
CA GLY A 101 -9.84 -7.83 7.00
C GLY A 101 -9.47 -7.74 5.53
N TYR A 102 -9.69 -8.84 4.80
CA TYR A 102 -9.57 -8.94 3.35
C TYR A 102 -10.36 -7.87 2.58
N LEU A 103 -11.68 -7.76 2.80
CA LEU A 103 -12.50 -6.78 2.06
C LEU A 103 -12.04 -5.35 2.35
N SER A 104 -11.66 -5.07 3.58
CA SER A 104 -11.14 -3.75 3.97
C SER A 104 -9.83 -3.44 3.25
N GLY A 105 -8.91 -4.40 3.18
CA GLY A 105 -7.65 -4.27 2.44
C GLY A 105 -7.87 -4.12 0.93
N LEU A 106 -8.81 -4.87 0.36
CA LEU A 106 -9.17 -4.80 -1.06
C LEU A 106 -9.73 -3.43 -1.43
N LEU A 107 -10.75 -2.96 -0.71
CA LEU A 107 -11.37 -1.67 -0.99
C LEU A 107 -10.39 -0.52 -0.83
N ILE A 108 -9.59 -0.53 0.25
CA ILE A 108 -8.56 0.49 0.46
C ILE A 108 -7.51 0.42 -0.65
N GLY A 109 -7.07 -0.76 -1.07
CA GLY A 109 -6.10 -0.92 -2.15
C GLY A 109 -6.61 -0.44 -3.51
N ILE A 110 -7.88 -0.72 -3.84
CA ILE A 110 -8.50 -0.27 -5.10
C ILE A 110 -8.54 1.26 -5.17
N VAL A 111 -8.84 1.94 -4.05
CA VAL A 111 -8.89 3.40 -4.00
C VAL A 111 -7.55 4.03 -3.62
N ASN A 112 -6.50 3.23 -3.43
CA ASN A 112 -5.20 3.70 -2.98
C ASN A 112 -4.47 4.43 -4.12
N PRO A 113 -4.27 5.75 -4.05
CA PRO A 113 -3.65 6.52 -5.13
C PRO A 113 -2.22 6.09 -5.38
N PHE A 114 -1.48 5.66 -4.34
CA PHE A 114 -0.12 5.17 -4.50
C PHE A 114 -0.08 3.93 -5.39
N GLN A 115 -1.03 3.02 -5.14
CA GLN A 115 -1.13 1.76 -5.85
C GLN A 115 -1.53 1.99 -7.31
N ILE A 116 -2.53 2.83 -7.54
CA ILE A 116 -2.96 3.24 -8.88
C ILE A 116 -1.78 3.88 -9.64
N ILE A 117 -1.17 4.92 -9.08
CA ILE A 117 -0.12 5.68 -9.76
C ILE A 117 1.09 4.79 -10.03
N TRP A 118 1.48 3.94 -9.08
CA TRP A 118 2.60 3.02 -9.27
C TRP A 118 2.36 2.06 -10.44
N TRP A 119 1.19 1.43 -10.51
CA TRP A 119 0.87 0.49 -11.60
C TRP A 119 0.85 1.19 -12.97
N PHE A 120 0.30 2.40 -13.05
CA PHE A 120 0.24 3.18 -14.28
C PHE A 120 1.56 3.86 -14.68
N THR A 121 2.58 3.89 -13.82
CA THR A 121 3.88 4.51 -14.12
C THR A 121 5.00 3.47 -14.09
N ALA A 122 5.50 3.16 -12.90
CA ALA A 122 6.56 2.18 -12.69
C ALA A 122 6.16 0.78 -13.15
N GLY A 123 4.90 0.37 -12.93
CA GLY A 123 4.38 -0.93 -13.37
C GLY A 123 4.42 -1.11 -14.89
N LEU A 124 3.96 -0.11 -15.65
CA LEU A 124 4.06 -0.11 -17.11
C LEU A 124 5.51 -0.13 -17.60
N GLY A 125 6.35 0.79 -17.12
CA GLY A 125 7.76 0.82 -17.54
C GLY A 125 8.52 -0.45 -17.17
N PHE A 126 8.18 -1.07 -16.04
CA PHE A 126 8.75 -2.34 -15.63
C PHE A 126 8.32 -3.51 -16.53
N TYR A 127 7.05 -3.52 -16.97
CA TYR A 127 6.57 -4.47 -17.98
C TYR A 127 7.27 -4.30 -19.33
N GLU A 128 7.51 -3.07 -19.79
CA GLU A 128 8.21 -2.82 -21.05
C GLU A 128 9.65 -3.35 -21.06
N ILE A 129 10.36 -3.20 -19.95
CA ILE A 129 11.77 -3.58 -19.85
C ILE A 129 11.93 -5.08 -19.58
N PHE A 130 11.08 -5.66 -18.73
CA PHE A 130 11.28 -7.00 -18.19
C PHE A 130 10.14 -8.00 -18.45
N SER A 131 9.09 -7.59 -19.18
CA SER A 131 7.91 -8.39 -19.49
C SER A 131 7.15 -8.86 -18.23
N TYR A 132 6.37 -9.94 -18.34
CA TYR A 132 5.46 -10.38 -17.28
C TYR A 132 6.13 -11.22 -16.18
N TYR A 133 7.26 -11.88 -16.47
CA TYR A 133 7.92 -12.83 -15.56
C TYR A 133 8.26 -12.26 -14.16
N PRO A 134 8.80 -11.04 -14.03
CA PRO A 134 9.18 -10.51 -12.72
C PRO A 134 8.00 -10.17 -11.81
N PHE A 135 6.78 -10.00 -12.34
CA PHE A 135 5.60 -9.73 -11.50
C PHE A 135 5.25 -10.91 -10.58
N ILE A 136 5.55 -12.14 -10.98
CA ILE A 136 5.40 -13.32 -10.11
C ILE A 136 6.24 -13.13 -8.84
N PHE A 137 7.49 -12.70 -9.02
CA PHE A 137 8.42 -12.44 -7.93
C PHE A 137 8.05 -11.20 -7.12
N LEU A 138 7.42 -10.20 -7.74
CA LEU A 138 6.81 -9.07 -7.05
C LEU A 138 5.74 -9.54 -6.07
N PHE A 139 4.77 -10.34 -6.52
CA PHE A 139 3.70 -10.87 -5.67
C PHE A 139 4.24 -11.79 -4.56
N ILE A 140 5.29 -12.56 -4.83
CA ILE A 140 6.00 -13.34 -3.80
C ILE A 140 6.62 -12.42 -2.75
N GLY A 141 7.32 -11.35 -3.18
CA GLY A 141 7.91 -10.35 -2.29
C GLY A 141 6.86 -9.65 -1.42
N THR A 142 5.74 -9.23 -2.02
CA THR A 142 4.61 -8.62 -1.31
C THR A 142 3.98 -9.57 -0.31
N THR A 143 3.78 -10.84 -0.69
CA THR A 143 3.27 -11.86 0.23
C THR A 143 4.20 -12.03 1.43
N LEU A 144 5.49 -12.23 1.19
CA LEU A 144 6.49 -12.37 2.24
C LEU A 144 6.49 -11.17 3.18
N TRP A 145 6.44 -9.96 2.63
CA TRP A 145 6.36 -8.73 3.42
C TRP A 145 5.11 -8.67 4.29
N VAL A 146 3.93 -8.98 3.74
CA VAL A 146 2.66 -8.99 4.49
C VAL A 146 2.72 -9.96 5.67
N PHE A 147 3.28 -11.15 5.47
CA PHE A 147 3.50 -12.11 6.55
C PHE A 147 4.49 -11.57 7.59
N VAL A 148 5.65 -11.10 7.16
CA VAL A 148 6.69 -10.54 8.06
C VAL A 148 6.10 -9.41 8.89
N LEU A 149 5.46 -8.42 8.26
CA LEU A 149 4.86 -7.29 8.94
C LEU A 149 3.77 -7.74 9.91
N GLY A 150 2.88 -8.62 9.47
CA GLY A 150 1.75 -9.07 10.28
C GLY A 150 2.17 -9.80 11.56
N PHE A 151 3.16 -10.68 11.45
CA PHE A 151 3.71 -11.42 12.59
C PHE A 151 4.64 -10.54 13.45
N LEU A 152 5.45 -9.68 12.84
CA LEU A 152 6.36 -8.78 13.55
C LEU A 152 5.60 -7.77 14.40
N ILE A 153 4.49 -7.21 13.91
CA ILE A 153 3.63 -6.34 14.70
C ILE A 153 2.97 -7.10 15.84
N ARG A 154 2.45 -8.31 15.59
CA ARG A 154 1.87 -9.14 16.65
C ARG A 154 2.88 -9.45 17.76
N TYR A 155 4.08 -9.88 17.38
CA TYR A 155 5.19 -10.14 18.30
C TYR A 155 5.56 -8.87 19.08
N SER A 156 5.70 -7.74 18.39
CA SER A 156 6.06 -6.46 19.01
C SER A 156 5.00 -5.94 19.97
N VAL A 157 3.72 -6.12 19.67
CA VAL A 157 2.60 -5.71 20.54
C VAL A 157 2.54 -6.57 21.80
N ILE A 158 2.73 -7.88 21.67
CA ILE A 158 2.80 -8.81 22.83
C ILE A 158 3.98 -8.43 23.73
N LYS A 159 5.14 -8.10 23.15
CA LYS A 159 6.38 -7.85 23.89
C LYS A 159 6.50 -6.43 24.47
N PHE A 160 6.01 -5.41 23.77
CA PHE A 160 6.26 -3.99 24.10
C PHE A 160 4.97 -3.16 24.34
N GLY A 161 3.79 -3.76 24.23
CA GLY A 161 2.51 -3.12 24.58
C GLY A 161 2.15 -1.89 23.75
N LYS A 162 1.52 -0.88 24.38
CA LYS A 162 0.88 0.27 23.72
C LYS A 162 1.86 1.27 23.06
N ARG A 163 3.17 1.24 23.38
CA ARG A 163 4.16 2.19 22.83
C ARG A 163 4.40 2.01 21.33
N VAL A 164 4.37 0.77 20.83
CA VAL A 164 4.58 0.44 19.41
C VAL A 164 3.48 1.05 18.54
N LYS A 165 2.22 0.96 18.97
CA LYS A 165 1.07 1.57 18.25
C LYS A 165 1.26 3.08 18.02
N LYS A 166 1.83 3.80 19.00
CA LYS A 166 2.04 5.25 18.92
C LYS A 166 3.15 5.61 17.91
N ILE A 167 4.25 4.86 17.94
CA ILE A 167 5.41 5.07 17.05
C ILE A 167 5.03 4.79 15.61
N THR A 168 4.37 3.65 15.33
CA THR A 168 3.98 3.30 13.96
C THR A 168 3.01 4.31 13.37
N ARG A 169 2.03 4.78 14.15
CA ARG A 169 1.07 5.80 13.71
C ARG A 169 1.75 7.15 13.40
N GLY A 170 2.72 7.55 14.22
CA GLY A 170 3.53 8.75 13.98
C GLY A 170 4.33 8.64 12.68
N PHE A 171 5.04 7.53 12.50
CA PHE A 171 5.86 7.27 11.31
C PHE A 171 5.04 7.27 10.02
N SER A 172 3.86 6.62 10.02
CA SER A 172 2.96 6.62 8.87
C SER A 172 2.43 8.02 8.52
N THR A 173 2.05 8.80 9.54
CA THR A 173 1.53 10.16 9.31
C THR A 173 2.61 11.06 8.70
N ILE A 174 3.83 11.01 9.24
CA ILE A 174 4.97 11.81 8.75
C ILE A 174 5.31 11.44 7.29
N SER A 175 5.36 10.14 7.00
CA SER A 175 5.71 9.67 5.67
C SER A 175 4.66 10.04 4.62
N LEU A 176 3.37 9.92 4.95
CA LEU A 176 2.27 10.34 4.06
C LEU A 176 2.31 11.83 3.74
N VAL A 177 2.61 12.68 4.73
CA VAL A 177 2.78 14.12 4.52
C VAL A 177 3.98 14.41 3.63
N ALA A 178 5.12 13.73 3.87
CA ALA A 178 6.31 13.89 3.05
C ALA A 178 6.08 13.49 1.58
N PHE A 179 5.36 12.39 1.34
CA PHE A 179 4.96 11.98 -0.01
C PHE A 179 3.98 12.96 -0.66
N GLY A 180 3.00 13.47 0.08
CA GLY A 180 2.08 14.50 -0.42
C GLY A 180 2.82 15.75 -0.90
N ILE A 181 3.82 16.22 -0.15
CA ILE A 181 4.68 17.35 -0.54
C ILE A 181 5.50 16.99 -1.79
N TYR A 182 6.13 15.81 -1.83
CA TYR A 182 6.91 15.35 -2.97
C TYR A 182 6.11 15.32 -4.27
N PHE A 183 4.86 14.85 -4.22
CA PHE A 183 3.99 14.81 -5.40
C PHE A 183 3.61 16.20 -5.92
N ILE A 184 3.47 17.20 -5.04
CA ILE A 184 3.27 18.59 -5.46
C ILE A 184 4.51 19.13 -6.16
N LEU A 185 5.70 18.83 -5.63
CA LEU A 185 6.96 19.27 -6.22
C LEU A 185 7.19 18.68 -7.62
N LEU A 186 6.69 17.47 -7.89
CA LEU A 186 6.75 16.85 -9.22
C LEU A 186 5.83 17.51 -10.27
N VAL A 187 4.85 18.31 -9.84
CA VAL A 187 3.88 18.99 -10.71
C VAL A 187 4.30 20.42 -11.04
N LEU A 188 5.13 21.02 -10.19
CA LEU A 188 5.69 22.38 -10.33
C LEU A 188 6.86 22.38 -11.32
#